data_AF-A0A4Y9YIT7-F1
#
_entry.id   AF-A0A4Y9YIT7-F1
#
_cell.length_a   1.000
_cell.length_b   1.000
_cell.length_c   1.000
_cell.angle_alpha   90.00
_cell.angle_beta   90.00
_cell.angle_gamma   90.00
#
_symmetry.space_group_name_H-M   'P 1'
#
loop_
_entity.id
_entity.type
_entity.pdbx_description
1 polymer ?
#
loop_
_entity_poly.entity_id
_entity_poly.type
_entity_poly.pdbx_seq_one_letter_code
_entity_poly.pdbx_strand_id
1 'polypeptide(L)'
;MSSLPLFTVLILDLGDVLFTWSPDTKTRVARRLLRDMLSSETWKAYERGRLSQEDCYSRLAADFSIHVDDIASALQKAQESLRVNTQLADLIRELKASDDALQVYAMSNISIPDYNVVRQMPLDWAIFDEVFPSGLIGERKPDKAIYEHLVAKTGIDPRYAVFVDDKPENVSTARSLGMHGVVFDSLDKVSTTLRELFLGPLRGAYRYLRANAGALDSVTDNGHICKENFAQLMILEVLGDESLIAYSEAPFIWNFFRGKPLFYDTFPDDFDTTALALTVLERDPDLLAKVMDEMLHWTDDRGLLFMYHDKTRRRIDPYVNINILVLFFRHRRGRELARALDWVIEVLDQRGYMNGSRYYTSPDTYLYFMSRLLACPFDESLQDRAMPIFVDRVKERVGVPGEPIDLAMRVIVCCRLGINDEVDLKKLIAAQLCDGGWSEGWLYKYGISGVKIGNRGLTTALAVHAIQLASKQIISPL
;
A
#
# COMPACT_ATOMS: atom_id res chain seq x y z
N MET A 1 14.81 2.10 -8.28
CA MET A 1 15.36 0.73 -8.21
C MET A 1 14.50 -0.01 -7.21
N SER A 2 13.55 -0.77 -7.74
CA SER A 2 12.52 -1.50 -7.01
C SER A 2 13.15 -2.61 -6.17
N SER A 3 12.65 -2.83 -4.96
CA SER A 3 12.71 -4.17 -4.38
C SER A 3 12.15 -5.12 -5.43
N LEU A 4 13.00 -6.00 -5.96
CA LEU A 4 12.57 -7.01 -6.94
C LEU A 4 11.32 -7.73 -6.39
N PRO A 5 10.28 -7.95 -7.20
CA PRO A 5 9.14 -8.75 -6.74
C PRO A 5 9.66 -10.11 -6.29
N LEU A 6 9.08 -10.64 -5.20
CA LEU A 6 9.47 -11.93 -4.64
C LEU A 6 9.22 -13.09 -5.62
N PHE A 7 8.34 -12.89 -6.59
CA PHE A 7 7.89 -13.89 -7.57
C PHE A 7 7.90 -13.31 -8.99
N THR A 8 8.26 -14.13 -9.97
CA THR A 8 8.35 -13.75 -11.39
C THR A 8 7.39 -14.53 -12.28
N VAL A 9 6.62 -15.46 -11.70
CA VAL A 9 5.70 -16.33 -12.43
C VAL A 9 4.36 -16.45 -11.73
N LEU A 10 3.25 -16.27 -12.46
CA LEU A 10 1.88 -16.51 -12.01
C LEU A 10 1.25 -17.65 -12.82
N ILE A 11 0.72 -18.68 -12.15
CA ILE A 11 0.02 -19.80 -12.76
C ILE A 11 -1.40 -19.83 -12.20
N LEU A 12 -2.42 -19.86 -13.07
CA LEU A 12 -3.82 -19.80 -12.69
C LEU A 12 -4.61 -21.00 -13.22
N ASP A 13 -5.56 -21.51 -12.42
CA ASP A 13 -6.66 -22.29 -13.00
C ASP A 13 -7.58 -21.39 -13.85
N LEU A 14 -8.31 -22.03 -14.76
CA LEU A 14 -9.37 -21.42 -15.55
C LEU A 14 -10.74 -21.59 -14.87
N GLY A 15 -11.15 -22.85 -14.62
CA GLY A 15 -12.47 -23.16 -14.08
C GLY A 15 -12.63 -22.68 -12.63
N ASP A 16 -13.75 -22.01 -12.34
CA ASP A 16 -14.10 -21.44 -11.03
C ASP A 16 -13.09 -20.44 -10.43
N VAL A 17 -12.09 -20.04 -11.22
CA VAL A 17 -11.10 -18.98 -10.93
C VAL A 17 -11.27 -17.82 -11.92
N LEU A 18 -10.93 -18.04 -13.20
CA LEU A 18 -11.07 -17.05 -14.26
C LEU A 18 -12.40 -17.13 -15.01
N PHE A 19 -12.99 -18.32 -15.08
CA PHE A 19 -14.28 -18.57 -15.71
C PHE A 19 -15.23 -19.18 -14.68
N THR A 20 -16.40 -18.58 -14.51
CA THR A 20 -17.47 -19.14 -13.71
C THR A 20 -18.51 -19.79 -14.61
N TRP A 21 -19.19 -20.81 -14.09
CA TRP A 21 -20.24 -21.53 -14.80
C TRP A 21 -21.31 -22.03 -13.82
N SER A 22 -22.49 -22.40 -14.33
CA SER A 22 -23.60 -22.91 -13.54
C SER A 22 -23.81 -24.41 -13.76
N PRO A 23 -23.76 -25.23 -12.69
CA PRO A 23 -24.23 -26.61 -12.76
C PRO A 23 -25.75 -26.72 -12.69
N ASP A 24 -26.48 -25.63 -12.43
CA ASP A 24 -27.93 -25.56 -12.57
C ASP A 24 -28.28 -25.17 -14.01
N THR A 25 -28.47 -26.20 -14.83
CA THR A 25 -28.63 -26.09 -16.28
C THR A 25 -30.10 -26.04 -16.70
N LYS A 26 -31.03 -26.19 -15.75
CA LYS A 26 -32.49 -26.33 -15.99
C LYS A 26 -32.84 -27.41 -17.02
N THR A 27 -32.04 -28.48 -17.07
CA THR A 27 -32.24 -29.65 -17.93
C THR A 27 -32.77 -30.84 -17.13
N ARG A 28 -32.93 -32.00 -17.78
CA ARG A 28 -33.32 -33.25 -17.11
C ARG A 28 -32.22 -33.82 -16.20
N VAL A 29 -30.97 -33.41 -16.40
CA VAL A 29 -29.86 -33.79 -15.52
C VAL A 29 -29.83 -32.86 -14.31
N ALA A 30 -30.13 -33.42 -13.13
CA ALA A 30 -30.09 -32.66 -11.89
C ALA A 30 -28.68 -32.15 -11.58
N ARG A 31 -28.58 -30.97 -10.94
CA ARG A 31 -27.31 -30.32 -10.55
C ARG A 31 -26.33 -31.27 -9.84
N ARG A 32 -26.82 -32.08 -8.90
CA ARG A 32 -25.99 -33.02 -8.14
C ARG A 32 -25.42 -34.10 -9.05
N LEU A 33 -26.27 -34.66 -9.91
CA LEU A 33 -25.88 -35.72 -10.84
C LEU A 33 -24.83 -35.23 -11.84
N LEU A 34 -24.98 -34.01 -12.36
CA LEU A 34 -23.97 -33.40 -13.23
C LEU A 34 -22.62 -33.27 -12.52
N ARG A 35 -22.59 -32.86 -11.25
CA ARG A 35 -21.35 -32.80 -10.46
C ARG A 35 -20.72 -34.17 -10.23
N ASP A 36 -21.54 -35.19 -9.97
CA ASP A 36 -21.08 -36.57 -9.81
C ASP A 36 -20.47 -37.09 -11.12
N MET A 37 -21.09 -36.79 -12.27
CA MET A 37 -20.55 -37.09 -13.60
C MET A 37 -19.19 -36.42 -13.84
N LEU A 38 -19.08 -35.11 -13.57
CA LEU A 38 -17.82 -34.35 -13.74
C LEU A 38 -16.70 -34.79 -12.79
N SER A 39 -17.04 -35.52 -11.72
CA SER A 39 -16.06 -36.07 -10.76
C SER A 39 -15.68 -37.52 -11.06
N SER A 40 -16.35 -38.17 -12.03
CA SER A 40 -16.17 -39.58 -12.36
C SER A 40 -14.84 -39.87 -13.07
N GLU A 41 -14.37 -41.12 -13.03
CA GLU A 41 -13.19 -41.54 -13.79
C GLU A 41 -13.39 -41.41 -15.31
N THR A 42 -14.62 -41.58 -15.80
CA THR A 42 -15.00 -41.35 -17.20
C THR A 42 -14.71 -39.90 -17.59
N TRP A 43 -15.15 -38.93 -16.79
CA TRP A 43 -14.87 -37.51 -17.06
C TRP A 43 -13.39 -37.17 -16.93
N LYS A 44 -12.69 -37.69 -15.91
CA LYS A 44 -11.23 -37.49 -15.76
C LYS A 44 -10.45 -38.07 -16.95
N ALA A 45 -10.90 -39.19 -17.53
CA ALA A 45 -10.29 -39.75 -18.74
C ALA A 45 -10.52 -38.84 -19.96
N TYR A 46 -11.70 -38.24 -20.08
CA TYR A 46 -12.00 -37.24 -21.10
C TYR A 46 -11.17 -35.96 -20.94
N GLU A 47 -11.03 -35.44 -19.72
CA GLU A 47 -10.13 -34.31 -19.39
C GLU A 47 -8.68 -34.60 -19.74
N ARG A 48 -8.24 -35.86 -19.74
CA ARG A 48 -6.88 -36.28 -20.13
C ARG A 48 -6.75 -36.60 -21.64
N GLY A 49 -7.78 -36.35 -22.43
CA GLY A 49 -7.77 -36.68 -23.86
C GLY A 49 -7.75 -38.19 -24.16
N ARG A 50 -8.07 -39.04 -23.17
CA ARG A 50 -8.09 -40.51 -23.32
C ARG A 50 -9.41 -41.04 -23.89
N LEU A 51 -10.43 -40.21 -23.96
CA LEU A 51 -11.74 -40.49 -24.55
C LEU A 51 -12.12 -39.39 -25.52
N SER A 52 -12.84 -39.75 -26.59
CA SER A 52 -13.57 -38.78 -27.38
C SER A 52 -14.79 -38.25 -26.60
N GLN A 53 -15.37 -37.13 -27.04
CA GLN A 53 -16.59 -36.61 -26.43
C GLN A 53 -17.76 -37.60 -26.55
N GLU A 54 -17.89 -38.25 -27.70
CA GLU A 54 -18.94 -39.25 -27.97
C GLU A 54 -18.79 -40.46 -27.03
N ASP A 55 -17.56 -40.97 -26.88
CA ASP A 55 -17.27 -42.10 -25.98
C ASP A 55 -17.50 -41.71 -24.52
N CYS A 56 -17.10 -40.50 -24.13
CA CYS A 56 -17.31 -39.97 -22.79
C CYS A 56 -18.80 -39.93 -22.47
N TYR A 57 -19.62 -39.32 -23.33
CA TYR A 57 -21.05 -39.15 -23.08
C TYR A 57 -21.77 -40.49 -23.09
N SER A 58 -21.39 -41.41 -23.99
CA SER A 58 -21.94 -42.77 -24.03
C SER A 58 -21.61 -43.57 -22.76
N ARG A 59 -20.39 -43.45 -22.24
CA ARG A 59 -20.00 -44.09 -20.97
C ARG A 59 -20.72 -43.47 -19.78
N LEU A 60 -20.81 -42.14 -19.70
CA LEU A 60 -21.57 -41.46 -18.65
C LEU A 60 -23.05 -41.84 -18.69
N ALA A 61 -23.63 -41.97 -19.89
CA ALA A 61 -25.01 -42.42 -20.07
C ALA A 61 -25.23 -43.81 -19.46
N ALA A 62 -24.29 -44.74 -19.68
CA ALA A 62 -24.32 -46.07 -19.10
C ALA A 62 -24.08 -46.05 -17.58
N ASP A 63 -23.02 -45.37 -17.12
CA ASP A 63 -22.59 -45.32 -15.72
C ASP A 63 -23.66 -44.72 -14.80
N PHE A 64 -24.39 -43.70 -15.29
CA PHE A 64 -25.38 -42.96 -14.50
C PHE A 64 -26.83 -43.25 -14.90
N SER A 65 -27.06 -44.14 -15.87
CA SER A 65 -28.40 -44.49 -16.37
C SER A 65 -29.21 -43.28 -16.86
N ILE A 66 -28.57 -42.40 -17.63
CA ILE A 66 -29.17 -41.19 -18.21
C ILE A 66 -29.07 -41.25 -19.74
N HIS A 67 -30.04 -40.71 -20.46
CA HIS A 67 -29.98 -40.65 -21.91
C HIS A 67 -28.84 -39.72 -22.38
N VAL A 68 -28.09 -40.14 -23.40
CA VAL A 68 -26.92 -39.38 -23.89
C VAL A 68 -27.28 -37.95 -24.30
N ASP A 69 -28.46 -37.75 -24.91
CA ASP A 69 -28.95 -36.41 -25.31
C ASP A 69 -29.21 -35.49 -24.11
N ASP A 70 -29.64 -36.04 -22.97
CA ASP A 70 -29.87 -35.26 -21.76
C ASP A 70 -28.54 -34.79 -21.16
N ILE A 71 -27.49 -35.63 -21.21
CA ILE A 71 -26.12 -35.27 -20.81
C ILE A 71 -25.57 -34.19 -21.74
N ALA A 72 -25.68 -34.38 -23.05
CA ALA A 72 -25.22 -33.42 -24.04
C ALA A 72 -25.90 -32.06 -23.86
N SER A 73 -27.23 -32.05 -23.65
CA SER A 73 -27.99 -30.84 -23.38
C SER A 73 -27.55 -30.15 -22.08
N ALA A 74 -27.33 -30.91 -21.01
CA ALA A 74 -26.86 -30.37 -19.73
C ALA A 74 -25.48 -29.71 -19.86
N LEU A 75 -24.53 -30.37 -20.52
CA LEU A 75 -23.17 -29.84 -20.73
C LEU A 75 -23.17 -28.62 -21.66
N GLN A 76 -23.98 -28.64 -22.72
CA GLN A 76 -24.16 -27.47 -23.58
C GLN A 76 -24.69 -26.27 -22.79
N LYS A 77 -25.71 -26.47 -21.94
CA LYS A 77 -26.26 -25.41 -21.08
C LYS A 77 -25.24 -24.93 -20.04
N ALA A 78 -24.38 -25.81 -19.52
CA ALA A 78 -23.28 -25.42 -18.66
C ALA A 78 -22.27 -24.54 -19.42
N GLN A 79 -21.89 -24.90 -20.65
CA GLN A 79 -21.02 -24.08 -21.50
C GLN A 79 -21.65 -22.70 -21.82
N GLU A 80 -22.94 -22.63 -22.16
CA GLU A 80 -23.67 -21.36 -22.40
C GLU A 80 -23.68 -20.43 -21.17
N SER A 81 -23.54 -21.00 -19.98
CA SER A 81 -23.49 -20.26 -18.71
C SER A 81 -22.12 -19.68 -18.38
N LEU A 82 -21.07 -19.99 -19.15
CA LEU A 82 -19.72 -19.51 -18.91
C LEU A 82 -19.66 -17.98 -18.87
N ARG A 83 -19.01 -17.44 -17.84
CA ARG A 83 -18.75 -16.00 -17.70
C ARG A 83 -17.29 -15.78 -17.36
N VAL A 84 -16.68 -14.79 -18.00
CA VAL A 84 -15.31 -14.35 -17.70
C VAL A 84 -15.34 -13.52 -16.42
N ASN A 85 -14.41 -13.78 -15.50
CA ASN A 85 -14.10 -12.89 -14.40
C ASN A 85 -13.22 -11.74 -14.92
N THR A 86 -13.88 -10.68 -15.42
CA THR A 86 -13.18 -9.52 -16.01
C THR A 86 -12.29 -8.80 -15.01
N GLN A 87 -12.68 -8.75 -13.73
CA GLN A 87 -11.90 -8.11 -12.68
C GLN A 87 -10.58 -8.85 -12.41
N LEU A 88 -10.59 -10.19 -12.43
CA LEU A 88 -9.35 -10.97 -12.35
C LEU A 88 -8.48 -10.80 -13.60
N ALA A 89 -9.10 -10.74 -14.79
CA ALA A 89 -8.37 -10.47 -16.03
C ALA A 89 -7.68 -9.09 -16.02
N ASP A 90 -8.37 -8.05 -15.51
CA ASP A 90 -7.81 -6.71 -15.36
C ASP A 90 -6.66 -6.68 -14.34
N LEU A 91 -6.78 -7.44 -13.25
CA LEU A 91 -5.67 -7.61 -12.30
C LEU A 91 -4.46 -8.26 -12.98
N ILE A 92 -4.63 -9.33 -13.75
CA ILE A 92 -3.50 -9.98 -14.44
C ILE A 92 -2.80 -9.00 -15.38
N ARG A 93 -3.57 -8.16 -16.10
CA ARG A 93 -3.03 -7.08 -16.94
C ARG A 93 -2.27 -6.04 -16.11
N GLU A 94 -2.82 -5.63 -14.97
CA GLU A 94 -2.15 -4.72 -14.02
C GLU A 94 -0.79 -5.30 -13.60
N LEU A 95 -0.73 -6.59 -13.26
CA LEU A 95 0.50 -7.25 -12.85
C LEU A 95 1.53 -7.31 -13.99
N LYS A 96 1.13 -7.73 -15.21
CA LYS A 96 2.03 -7.76 -16.37
C LYS A 96 2.54 -6.37 -16.76
N ALA A 97 1.67 -5.37 -16.77
CA ALA A 97 2.07 -3.99 -17.04
C ALA A 97 3.03 -3.41 -15.99
N SER A 98 3.06 -4.00 -14.79
CA SER A 98 3.99 -3.58 -13.74
C SER A 98 5.40 -4.14 -13.96
N ASP A 99 5.53 -5.33 -14.55
CA ASP A 99 6.80 -6.02 -14.76
C ASP A 99 6.74 -6.81 -16.07
N ASP A 100 7.42 -6.31 -17.10
CA ASP A 100 7.49 -6.95 -18.42
C ASP A 100 8.13 -8.35 -18.37
N ALA A 101 8.85 -8.68 -17.28
CA ALA A 101 9.43 -10.01 -17.07
C ALA A 101 8.45 -11.01 -16.41
N LEU A 102 7.28 -10.56 -15.94
CA LEU A 102 6.28 -11.43 -15.33
C LEU A 102 5.71 -12.41 -16.37
N GLN A 103 5.97 -13.69 -16.15
CA GLN A 103 5.38 -14.76 -16.94
C GLN A 103 4.05 -15.21 -16.31
N VAL A 104 3.00 -15.33 -17.13
CA VAL A 104 1.67 -15.71 -16.70
C VAL A 104 1.19 -16.92 -17.51
N TYR A 105 0.86 -17.99 -16.82
CA TYR A 105 0.39 -19.23 -17.40
C TYR A 105 -1.00 -19.62 -16.89
N ALA A 106 -1.74 -20.36 -17.69
CA ALA A 106 -2.95 -21.04 -17.24
C ALA A 106 -2.74 -22.56 -17.23
N MET A 107 -3.22 -23.28 -16.22
CA MET A 107 -3.17 -24.73 -16.13
C MET A 107 -4.53 -25.26 -15.67
N SER A 108 -5.23 -26.02 -16.53
CA SER A 108 -6.61 -26.42 -16.24
C SER A 108 -6.94 -27.87 -16.58
N ASN A 109 -7.82 -28.44 -15.76
CA ASN A 109 -8.45 -29.72 -16.00
C ASN A 109 -9.60 -29.51 -16.98
N ILE A 110 -9.35 -29.74 -18.27
CA ILE A 110 -10.26 -29.41 -19.36
C ILE A 110 -9.92 -30.26 -20.59
N SER A 111 -10.95 -30.79 -21.24
CA SER A 111 -10.83 -31.52 -22.50
C SER A 111 -10.47 -30.56 -23.65
N ILE A 112 -9.96 -31.09 -24.77
CA ILE A 112 -9.68 -30.26 -25.95
C ILE A 112 -10.97 -29.62 -26.53
N PRO A 113 -12.10 -30.35 -26.70
CA PRO A 113 -13.33 -29.73 -27.17
C PRO A 113 -13.84 -28.60 -26.27
N ASP A 114 -13.84 -28.79 -24.95
CA ASP A 114 -14.29 -27.76 -24.01
C ASP A 114 -13.33 -26.57 -23.97
N TYR A 115 -12.02 -26.82 -24.08
CA TYR A 115 -11.02 -25.75 -24.18
C TYR A 115 -11.23 -24.88 -25.42
N ASN A 116 -11.57 -25.49 -26.57
CA ASN A 116 -11.88 -24.74 -27.78
C ASN A 116 -13.09 -23.82 -27.61
N VAL A 117 -14.10 -24.25 -26.84
CA VAL A 117 -15.26 -23.40 -26.49
C VAL A 117 -14.85 -22.25 -25.58
N VAL A 118 -14.12 -22.54 -24.49
CA VAL A 118 -13.60 -21.52 -23.59
C VAL A 118 -12.75 -20.49 -24.34
N ARG A 119 -11.94 -20.93 -25.32
CA ARG A 119 -11.05 -20.07 -26.11
C ARG A 119 -11.78 -19.03 -26.98
N GLN A 120 -13.07 -19.23 -27.23
CA GLN A 120 -13.95 -18.30 -27.97
C GLN A 120 -14.61 -17.24 -27.07
N MET A 121 -14.50 -17.35 -25.75
CA MET A 121 -15.02 -16.34 -24.83
C MET A 121 -14.33 -14.99 -25.03
N PRO A 122 -15.01 -13.85 -24.75
CA PRO A 122 -14.48 -12.50 -24.90
C PRO A 122 -13.44 -12.17 -23.81
N LEU A 123 -12.31 -12.85 -23.88
CA LEU A 123 -11.11 -12.62 -23.08
C LEU A 123 -9.97 -12.34 -24.05
N ASP A 124 -9.18 -11.31 -23.77
CA ASP A 124 -7.88 -11.18 -24.44
C ASP A 124 -6.93 -12.24 -23.87
N TRP A 125 -6.69 -13.28 -24.66
CA TRP A 125 -5.84 -14.40 -24.26
C TRP A 125 -4.35 -14.08 -24.29
N ALA A 126 -3.94 -12.92 -24.81
CA ALA A 126 -2.55 -12.45 -24.72
C ALA A 126 -2.11 -12.15 -23.27
N ILE A 127 -3.04 -12.14 -22.31
CA ILE A 127 -2.69 -12.09 -20.88
C ILE A 127 -1.88 -13.32 -20.45
N PHE A 128 -2.00 -14.44 -21.16
CA PHE A 128 -1.23 -15.65 -20.91
C PHE A 128 -0.09 -15.78 -21.91
N ASP A 129 1.11 -16.05 -21.41
CA ASP A 129 2.25 -16.43 -22.23
C ASP A 129 2.04 -17.84 -22.80
N GLU A 130 1.40 -18.73 -22.01
CA GLU A 130 0.95 -20.03 -22.49
C GLU A 130 -0.21 -20.62 -21.65
N VAL A 131 -1.01 -21.49 -22.26
CA VAL A 131 -2.10 -22.22 -21.60
C VAL A 131 -1.85 -23.73 -21.70
N PHE A 132 -2.03 -24.43 -20.58
CA PHE A 132 -1.75 -25.85 -20.36
C PHE A 132 -3.07 -26.61 -20.09
N PRO A 133 -3.86 -26.95 -21.13
CA PRO A 133 -5.04 -27.78 -20.97
C PRO A 133 -4.63 -29.26 -20.80
N SER A 134 -5.09 -29.89 -19.73
CA SER A 134 -4.85 -31.33 -19.45
C SER A 134 -5.20 -32.24 -20.62
N GLY A 135 -6.22 -31.93 -21.43
CA GLY A 135 -6.61 -32.76 -22.57
C GLY A 135 -5.54 -32.84 -23.66
N LEU A 136 -4.69 -31.81 -23.76
CA LEU A 136 -3.55 -31.79 -24.67
C LEU A 136 -2.31 -32.45 -24.06
N ILE A 137 -2.14 -32.35 -22.74
CA ILE A 137 -0.97 -32.83 -22.01
C ILE A 137 -1.07 -34.33 -21.72
N GLY A 138 -2.28 -34.85 -21.52
CA GLY A 138 -2.54 -36.25 -21.12
C GLY A 138 -2.54 -36.49 -19.61
N GLU A 139 -2.23 -35.45 -18.83
CA GLU A 139 -2.15 -35.46 -17.36
C GLU A 139 -3.02 -34.36 -16.76
N ARG A 140 -3.49 -34.53 -15.52
CA ARG A 140 -4.42 -33.59 -14.86
C ARG A 140 -3.98 -33.25 -13.45
N LYS A 141 -4.44 -32.12 -12.91
CA LYS A 141 -4.31 -31.81 -11.49
C LYS A 141 -5.22 -32.76 -10.66
N PRO A 142 -4.82 -33.21 -9.46
CA PRO A 142 -3.60 -32.87 -8.73
C PRO A 142 -2.41 -33.81 -9.01
N ASP A 143 -2.38 -34.54 -10.14
CA ASP A 143 -1.26 -35.43 -10.43
C ASP A 143 0.00 -34.60 -10.68
N LYS A 144 1.11 -34.93 -9.98
CA LYS A 144 2.37 -34.16 -10.03
C LYS A 144 2.93 -33.99 -11.45
N ALA A 145 2.63 -34.93 -12.34
CA ALA A 145 3.11 -34.96 -13.73
C ALA A 145 2.72 -33.71 -14.55
N ILE A 146 1.52 -33.12 -14.35
CA ILE A 146 1.13 -31.92 -15.11
C ILE A 146 1.95 -30.70 -14.69
N TYR A 147 2.28 -30.58 -13.40
CA TYR A 147 3.11 -29.50 -12.88
C TYR A 147 4.56 -29.65 -13.35
N GLU A 148 5.10 -30.87 -13.30
CA GLU A 148 6.44 -31.18 -13.81
C GLU A 148 6.54 -30.92 -15.32
N HIS A 149 5.49 -31.25 -16.08
CA HIS A 149 5.41 -30.91 -17.50
C HIS A 149 5.47 -29.39 -17.74
N LEU A 150 4.68 -28.60 -16.99
CA LEU A 150 4.72 -27.14 -17.10
C LEU A 150 6.11 -26.60 -16.77
N VAL A 151 6.72 -27.04 -15.67
CA VAL A 151 8.07 -26.60 -15.27
C VAL A 151 9.11 -26.94 -16.32
N ALA A 152 9.11 -28.18 -16.83
CA ALA A 152 10.04 -28.62 -17.85
C ALA A 152 9.87 -27.85 -19.18
N LYS A 153 8.63 -27.55 -19.57
CA LYS A 153 8.34 -26.85 -20.82
C LYS A 153 8.67 -25.35 -20.77
N THR A 154 8.41 -24.71 -19.63
CA THR A 154 8.58 -23.26 -19.47
C THR A 154 9.98 -22.87 -18.96
N GLY A 155 10.69 -23.80 -18.30
CA GLY A 155 11.99 -23.54 -17.69
C GLY A 155 11.92 -22.69 -16.42
N ILE A 156 10.72 -22.46 -15.87
CA ILE A 156 10.56 -21.67 -14.64
C ILE A 156 11.18 -22.39 -13.43
N ASP A 157 11.59 -21.60 -12.44
CA ASP A 157 11.92 -22.12 -11.12
C ASP A 157 10.67 -22.03 -10.22
N PRO A 158 10.14 -23.17 -9.73
CA PRO A 158 8.94 -23.21 -8.90
C PRO A 158 8.99 -22.29 -7.68
N ARG A 159 10.18 -22.02 -7.12
CA ARG A 159 10.35 -21.17 -5.93
C ARG A 159 9.97 -19.71 -6.16
N TYR A 160 9.95 -19.28 -7.43
CA TYR A 160 9.55 -17.94 -7.86
C TYR A 160 8.19 -17.94 -8.55
N ALA A 161 7.41 -19.03 -8.43
CA ALA A 161 6.08 -19.17 -9.00
C ALA A 161 4.97 -19.12 -7.94
N VAL A 162 3.91 -18.37 -8.23
CA VAL A 162 2.64 -18.38 -7.49
C VAL A 162 1.62 -19.22 -8.26
N PHE A 163 0.98 -20.17 -7.59
CA PHE A 163 -0.08 -21.02 -8.18
C PHE A 163 -1.42 -20.75 -7.51
N VAL A 164 -2.43 -20.40 -8.30
CA VAL A 164 -3.78 -20.05 -7.83
C VAL A 164 -4.82 -21.03 -8.38
N ASP A 165 -5.58 -21.67 -7.49
CA ASP A 165 -6.57 -22.69 -7.85
C ASP A 165 -7.67 -22.75 -6.78
N ASP A 166 -8.92 -23.08 -7.15
CA ASP A 166 -10.04 -23.18 -6.22
C ASP A 166 -9.97 -24.44 -5.35
N LYS A 167 -9.25 -25.49 -5.79
CA LYS A 167 -9.18 -26.79 -5.11
C LYS A 167 -7.96 -26.90 -4.21
N PRO A 168 -8.13 -27.09 -2.88
CA PRO A 168 -7.02 -27.24 -1.94
C PRO A 168 -6.03 -28.35 -2.29
N GLU A 169 -6.48 -29.46 -2.88
CA GLU A 169 -5.63 -30.58 -3.31
C GLU A 169 -4.67 -30.20 -4.45
N ASN A 170 -5.11 -29.34 -5.38
CA ASN A 170 -4.28 -28.82 -6.47
C ASN A 170 -3.22 -27.88 -5.89
N VAL A 171 -3.63 -26.99 -4.98
CA VAL A 171 -2.73 -26.05 -4.30
C VAL A 171 -1.69 -26.79 -3.43
N SER A 172 -2.11 -27.84 -2.74
CA SER A 172 -1.22 -28.68 -1.92
C SER A 172 -0.11 -29.32 -2.77
N THR A 173 -0.46 -29.83 -3.95
CA THR A 173 0.51 -30.43 -4.88
C THR A 173 1.49 -29.39 -5.41
N ALA A 174 1.02 -28.19 -5.79
CA ALA A 174 1.90 -27.09 -6.20
C ALA A 174 2.89 -26.69 -5.09
N ARG A 175 2.42 -26.61 -3.83
CA ARG A 175 3.28 -26.34 -2.67
C ARG A 175 4.33 -27.43 -2.46
N SER A 176 3.98 -28.71 -2.68
CA SER A 176 4.93 -29.83 -2.58
C SER A 176 6.09 -29.76 -3.59
N LEU A 177 5.93 -28.96 -4.65
CA LEU A 177 6.95 -28.68 -5.67
C LEU A 177 7.74 -27.40 -5.40
N GLY A 178 7.43 -26.67 -4.33
CA GLY A 178 8.12 -25.43 -3.95
C GLY A 178 7.43 -24.14 -4.42
N MET A 179 6.25 -24.23 -5.06
CA MET A 179 5.48 -23.05 -5.47
C MET A 179 4.78 -22.38 -4.29
N HIS A 180 4.55 -21.06 -4.39
CA HIS A 180 3.67 -20.34 -3.49
C HIS A 180 2.21 -20.59 -3.87
N GLY A 181 1.57 -21.56 -3.24
CA GLY A 181 0.18 -21.92 -3.52
C GLY A 181 -0.83 -21.02 -2.80
N VAL A 182 -1.81 -20.48 -3.54
CA VAL A 182 -2.93 -19.66 -3.06
C VAL A 182 -4.25 -20.36 -3.41
N VAL A 183 -5.11 -20.58 -2.42
CA VAL A 183 -6.46 -21.11 -2.66
C VAL A 183 -7.37 -19.96 -3.08
N PHE A 184 -8.09 -20.11 -4.18
CA PHE A 184 -9.05 -19.11 -4.64
C PHE A 184 -10.35 -19.19 -3.84
N ASP A 185 -10.50 -18.36 -2.81
CA ASP A 185 -11.69 -18.32 -1.96
C ASP A 185 -12.63 -17.14 -2.31
N SER A 186 -12.06 -15.96 -2.54
CA SER A 186 -12.75 -14.80 -3.08
C SER A 186 -11.81 -13.94 -3.91
N LEU A 187 -12.37 -13.20 -4.86
CA LEU A 187 -11.60 -12.31 -5.72
C LEU A 187 -10.86 -11.24 -4.91
N ASP A 188 -11.48 -10.65 -3.89
CA ASP A 188 -10.86 -9.58 -3.09
C ASP A 188 -9.60 -10.05 -2.37
N LYS A 189 -9.64 -11.23 -1.75
CA LYS A 189 -8.52 -11.81 -1.00
C LYS A 189 -7.39 -12.24 -1.92
N VAL A 190 -7.71 -12.89 -3.03
CA VAL A 190 -6.71 -13.30 -4.03
C VAL A 190 -6.09 -12.07 -4.68
N SER A 191 -6.89 -11.07 -5.02
CA SER A 191 -6.38 -9.83 -5.62
C SER A 191 -5.39 -9.12 -4.70
N THR A 192 -5.73 -9.05 -3.42
CA THR A 192 -4.83 -8.54 -2.37
C THR A 192 -3.52 -9.30 -2.34
N THR A 193 -3.60 -10.63 -2.19
CA THR A 193 -2.45 -11.51 -2.09
C THR A 193 -1.54 -11.37 -3.31
N LEU A 194 -2.10 -11.39 -4.53
CA LEU A 194 -1.32 -11.26 -5.75
C LEU A 194 -0.63 -9.89 -5.85
N ARG A 195 -1.29 -8.80 -5.44
CA ARG A 195 -0.67 -7.46 -5.45
C ARG A 195 0.50 -7.38 -4.47
N GLU A 196 0.38 -7.95 -3.29
CA GLU A 196 1.47 -8.02 -2.31
C GLU A 196 2.67 -8.79 -2.86
N LEU A 197 2.43 -9.95 -3.49
CA LEU A 197 3.48 -10.84 -4.01
C LEU A 197 4.20 -10.26 -5.24
N PHE A 198 3.48 -9.57 -6.14
CA PHE A 198 3.99 -9.17 -7.45
C PHE A 198 4.27 -7.67 -7.62
N LEU A 199 3.59 -6.78 -6.89
CA LEU A 199 3.81 -5.33 -7.03
C LEU A 199 4.86 -4.80 -6.05
N GLY A 200 5.05 -5.47 -4.91
CA GLY A 200 5.89 -4.99 -3.82
C GLY A 200 5.31 -3.73 -3.14
N PRO A 201 5.84 -3.37 -1.96
CA PRO A 201 5.18 -2.39 -1.09
C PRO A 201 5.13 -0.99 -1.69
N LEU A 202 6.17 -0.59 -2.42
CA LEU A 202 6.22 0.74 -3.04
C LEU A 202 5.20 0.93 -4.16
N ARG A 203 5.01 -0.07 -5.05
CA ARG A 203 4.03 0.08 -6.15
C ARG A 203 2.61 0.09 -5.60
N GLY A 204 2.31 -0.77 -4.62
CA GLY A 204 1.02 -0.76 -3.94
C GLY A 204 0.72 0.61 -3.32
N ALA A 205 1.70 1.20 -2.64
CA ALA A 205 1.58 2.52 -2.03
C ALA A 205 1.33 3.64 -3.05
N TYR A 206 2.08 3.67 -4.16
CA TYR A 206 1.85 4.66 -5.22
C TYR A 206 0.50 4.49 -5.91
N ARG A 207 0.00 3.25 -6.07
CA ARG A 207 -1.35 3.02 -6.57
C ARG A 207 -2.39 3.59 -5.61
N TYR A 208 -2.27 3.33 -4.31
CA TYR A 208 -3.15 3.91 -3.30
C TYR A 208 -3.15 5.45 -3.36
N LEU A 209 -1.96 6.06 -3.36
CA LEU A 209 -1.82 7.52 -3.40
C LEU A 209 -2.45 8.13 -4.67
N ARG A 210 -2.19 7.55 -5.85
CA ARG A 210 -2.76 8.03 -7.12
C ARG A 210 -4.26 7.82 -7.23
N ALA A 211 -4.77 6.68 -6.74
CA ALA A 211 -6.21 6.40 -6.73
C ALA A 211 -7.00 7.38 -5.85
N ASN A 212 -6.34 8.01 -4.88
CA ASN A 212 -6.93 8.96 -3.94
C ASN A 212 -6.39 10.40 -4.13
N ALA A 213 -5.72 10.69 -5.26
CA ALA A 213 -5.12 11.99 -5.54
C ALA A 213 -6.16 13.12 -5.44
N GLY A 214 -5.82 14.21 -4.74
CA GLY A 214 -6.71 15.33 -4.45
C GLY A 214 -7.78 15.05 -3.37
N ALA A 215 -7.88 13.82 -2.88
CA ALA A 215 -8.86 13.36 -1.88
C ALA A 215 -8.21 12.69 -0.66
N LEU A 216 -6.92 12.94 -0.41
CA LEU A 216 -6.17 12.45 0.76
C LEU A 216 -6.52 13.22 2.05
N ASP A 217 -7.81 13.43 2.31
CA ASP A 217 -8.29 14.23 3.45
C ASP A 217 -7.99 13.54 4.80
N SER A 218 -7.76 14.36 5.83
CA SER A 218 -7.62 13.86 7.21
C SER A 218 -8.99 13.45 7.76
N VAL A 219 -9.00 12.56 8.75
CA VAL A 219 -10.20 12.11 9.45
C VAL A 219 -10.00 12.18 10.96
N THR A 220 -11.07 12.45 11.69
CA THR A 220 -11.03 12.37 13.16
C THR A 220 -11.29 10.95 13.65
N ASP A 221 -10.86 10.64 14.88
CA ASP A 221 -11.13 9.34 15.53
C ASP A 221 -12.62 9.06 15.77
N ASN A 222 -13.48 10.07 15.63
CA ASN A 222 -14.94 9.94 15.61
C ASN A 222 -15.57 10.03 14.21
N GLY A 223 -14.78 9.88 13.14
CA GLY A 223 -15.26 9.66 11.77
C GLY A 223 -15.62 10.90 10.95
N HIS A 224 -15.27 12.11 11.40
CA HIS A 224 -15.51 13.33 10.64
C HIS A 224 -14.34 13.62 9.69
N ILE A 225 -14.67 13.99 8.45
CA ILE A 225 -13.67 14.44 7.47
C ILE A 225 -13.15 15.82 7.90
N CYS A 226 -11.82 15.95 7.94
CA CYS A 226 -11.08 17.14 8.30
C CYS A 226 -10.23 17.60 7.10
N LYS A 227 -10.71 18.61 6.38
CA LYS A 227 -9.95 19.23 5.30
C LYS A 227 -8.94 20.21 5.89
N GLU A 228 -7.68 19.81 5.95
CA GLU A 228 -6.58 20.63 6.49
C GLU A 228 -5.40 20.71 5.53
N ASN A 229 -4.55 21.73 5.71
CA ASN A 229 -3.42 22.05 4.84
C ASN A 229 -2.13 21.30 5.24
N PHE A 230 -1.94 21.02 6.52
CA PHE A 230 -0.65 20.60 7.05
C PHE A 230 -0.23 19.22 6.53
N ALA A 231 -1.10 18.21 6.61
CA ALA A 231 -0.78 16.87 6.12
C ALA A 231 -0.56 16.86 4.60
N GLN A 232 -1.29 17.71 3.87
CA GLN A 232 -1.12 17.90 2.43
C GLN A 232 0.28 18.43 2.11
N LEU A 233 0.70 19.49 2.81
CA LEU A 233 2.04 20.06 2.66
C LEU A 233 3.15 19.08 3.05
N MET A 234 2.94 18.25 4.08
CA MET A 234 3.89 17.19 4.43
C MET A 234 3.97 16.09 3.36
N ILE A 235 2.85 15.68 2.76
CA ILE A 235 2.84 14.73 1.64
C ILE A 235 3.67 15.30 0.48
N LEU A 236 3.47 16.58 0.15
CA LEU A 236 4.25 17.26 -0.89
C LEU A 236 5.74 17.37 -0.53
N GLU A 237 6.09 17.74 0.70
CA GLU A 237 7.49 17.81 1.14
C GLU A 237 8.23 16.47 0.91
N VAL A 238 7.54 15.37 1.22
CA VAL A 238 8.15 14.04 1.26
C VAL A 238 8.20 13.38 -0.13
N LEU A 239 7.20 13.61 -0.98
CA LEU A 239 7.10 12.97 -2.29
C LEU A 239 7.43 13.89 -3.48
N GLY A 240 7.35 15.21 -3.31
CA GLY A 240 7.58 16.19 -4.38
C GLY A 240 6.55 16.15 -5.51
N ASP A 241 5.36 15.59 -5.27
CA ASP A 241 4.32 15.40 -6.29
C ASP A 241 3.06 16.20 -5.91
N GLU A 242 2.92 17.39 -6.50
CA GLU A 242 1.77 18.27 -6.29
C GLU A 242 0.45 17.67 -6.79
N SER A 243 0.49 16.73 -7.74
CA SER A 243 -0.73 16.13 -8.31
C SER A 243 -1.50 15.28 -7.30
N LEU A 244 -0.86 14.87 -6.21
CA LEU A 244 -1.48 14.05 -5.16
C LEU A 244 -2.30 14.85 -4.16
N ILE A 245 -2.00 16.15 -3.98
CA ILE A 245 -2.47 16.91 -2.83
C ILE A 245 -3.46 18.00 -3.22
N ALA A 246 -4.23 18.46 -2.24
CA ALA A 246 -5.08 19.64 -2.39
C ALA A 246 -4.86 20.59 -1.22
N TYR A 247 -4.43 21.82 -1.46
CA TYR A 247 -4.22 22.82 -0.40
C TYR A 247 -4.85 24.17 -0.75
N SER A 248 -5.11 24.99 0.26
CA SER A 248 -5.65 26.35 0.09
C SER A 248 -4.54 27.36 0.31
N GLU A 249 -4.16 28.07 -0.76
CA GLU A 249 -3.19 29.15 -0.64
C GLU A 249 -3.69 30.27 0.27
N ALA A 250 -2.80 30.77 1.12
CA ALA A 250 -3.06 31.93 1.96
C ALA A 250 -2.18 33.11 1.50
N PRO A 251 -2.70 34.36 1.53
CA PRO A 251 -1.97 35.54 1.10
C PRO A 251 -0.85 35.95 2.07
N PHE A 252 -0.91 35.54 3.35
CA PHE A 252 0.06 35.95 4.37
C PHE A 252 0.31 34.83 5.41
N ILE A 253 -0.50 34.74 6.47
CA ILE A 253 -0.45 33.65 7.46
C ILE A 253 -1.46 32.57 7.05
N TRP A 254 -1.07 31.30 7.22
CA TRP A 254 -1.86 30.15 6.81
C TRP A 254 -2.76 29.65 7.93
N ASN A 255 -3.92 29.14 7.53
CA ASN A 255 -4.81 28.41 8.42
C ASN A 255 -4.54 26.91 8.32
N PHE A 256 -4.62 26.21 9.45
CA PHE A 256 -4.67 24.75 9.49
C PHE A 256 -5.79 24.18 8.60
N PHE A 257 -6.99 24.75 8.63
CA PHE A 257 -8.13 24.25 7.87
C PHE A 257 -8.21 24.82 6.45
N ARG A 258 -8.72 23.99 5.54
CA ARG A 258 -9.13 24.37 4.18
C ARG A 258 -10.63 24.66 4.19
N GLY A 259 -10.99 25.92 4.35
CA GLY A 259 -12.39 26.34 4.42
C GLY A 259 -12.95 26.27 5.85
N LYS A 260 -14.15 25.72 6.02
CA LYS A 260 -14.86 25.76 7.32
C LYS A 260 -14.13 24.88 8.35
N PRO A 261 -13.77 25.43 9.53
CA PRO A 261 -13.12 24.64 10.58
C PRO A 261 -14.05 23.60 11.18
N LEU A 262 -13.48 22.49 11.62
CA LEU A 262 -14.22 21.40 12.23
C LEU A 262 -14.39 21.66 13.74
N PHE A 263 -15.62 21.52 14.26
CA PHE A 263 -15.99 21.77 15.66
C PHE A 263 -15.87 23.22 16.18
N TYR A 264 -15.59 24.18 15.30
CA TYR A 264 -15.52 25.60 15.64
C TYR A 264 -16.26 26.44 14.59
N ASP A 265 -16.73 27.62 14.99
CA ASP A 265 -17.28 28.60 14.04
C ASP A 265 -16.15 29.30 13.27
N THR A 266 -15.05 29.61 13.96
CA THR A 266 -13.84 30.22 13.42
C THR A 266 -12.61 29.57 14.02
N PHE A 267 -11.53 29.52 13.25
CA PHE A 267 -10.23 29.01 13.70
C PHE A 267 -9.15 29.98 13.24
N PRO A 268 -8.25 30.41 14.14
CA PRO A 268 -7.23 31.39 13.80
C PRO A 268 -6.18 30.80 12.86
N ASP A 269 -5.54 31.67 12.10
CA ASP A 269 -4.34 31.30 11.36
C ASP A 269 -3.21 30.93 12.35
N ASP A 270 -2.34 30.04 11.91
CA ASP A 270 -1.31 29.43 12.76
C ASP A 270 0.06 29.41 12.09
N PHE A 271 1.09 29.57 12.92
CA PHE A 271 2.47 29.65 12.47
C PHE A 271 3.08 28.29 12.15
N ASP A 272 2.44 27.18 12.55
CA ASP A 272 2.92 25.84 12.27
C ASP A 272 2.72 25.49 10.79
N THR A 273 1.47 25.63 10.34
CA THR A 273 1.07 25.48 8.93
C THR A 273 1.77 26.52 8.06
N THR A 274 1.90 27.77 8.55
CA THR A 274 2.63 28.83 7.82
C THR A 274 4.10 28.46 7.63
N ALA A 275 4.79 28.04 8.69
CA ALA A 275 6.20 27.68 8.59
C ALA A 275 6.44 26.50 7.66
N LEU A 276 5.57 25.49 7.70
CA LEU A 276 5.63 24.37 6.78
C LEU A 276 5.37 24.80 5.33
N ALA A 277 4.31 25.57 5.08
CA ALA A 277 3.95 26.04 3.74
C ALA A 277 5.09 26.85 3.09
N LEU A 278 5.70 27.76 3.85
CA LEU A 278 6.82 28.59 3.38
C LEU A 278 8.15 27.83 3.26
N THR A 279 8.26 26.67 3.90
CA THR A 279 9.42 25.77 3.75
C THR A 279 9.30 24.89 2.51
N VAL A 280 8.07 24.51 2.14
CA VAL A 280 7.80 23.51 1.10
C VAL A 280 7.48 24.16 -0.24
N LEU A 281 6.74 25.26 -0.24
CA LEU A 281 6.29 25.94 -1.46
C LEU A 281 7.26 27.07 -1.84
N GLU A 282 7.50 27.22 -3.13
CA GLU A 282 8.21 28.40 -3.65
C GLU A 282 7.33 29.65 -3.50
N ARG A 283 7.91 30.72 -2.95
CA ARG A 283 7.22 31.98 -2.67
C ARG A 283 8.07 33.17 -3.03
N ASP A 284 7.40 34.29 -3.26
CA ASP A 284 8.03 35.58 -3.43
C ASP A 284 8.94 35.91 -2.22
N PRO A 285 10.24 36.20 -2.43
CA PRO A 285 11.18 36.46 -1.34
C PRO A 285 10.80 37.64 -0.45
N ASP A 286 10.17 38.68 -1.00
CA ASP A 286 9.75 39.86 -0.22
C ASP A 286 8.56 39.53 0.69
N LEU A 287 7.59 38.76 0.18
CA LEU A 287 6.49 38.23 0.99
C LEU A 287 7.04 37.35 2.13
N LEU A 288 7.92 36.41 1.80
CA LEU A 288 8.55 35.52 2.77
C LEU A 288 9.24 36.30 3.90
N ALA A 289 10.06 37.30 3.55
CA ALA A 289 10.75 38.13 4.53
C ALA A 289 9.76 38.86 5.46
N LYS A 290 8.68 39.43 4.91
CA LYS A 290 7.62 40.10 5.69
C LYS A 290 6.90 39.15 6.64
N VAL A 291 6.61 37.91 6.21
CA VAL A 291 5.96 36.91 7.09
C VAL A 291 6.88 36.52 8.24
N MET A 292 8.18 36.32 7.97
CA MET A 292 9.16 36.01 9.01
C MET A 292 9.33 37.17 9.99
N ASP A 293 9.36 38.42 9.50
CA ASP A 293 9.41 39.60 10.36
C ASP A 293 8.15 39.73 11.21
N GLU A 294 6.97 39.42 10.65
CA GLU A 294 5.74 39.36 11.41
C GLU A 294 5.85 38.33 12.54
N MET A 295 6.29 37.10 12.27
CA MET A 295 6.44 36.03 13.28
C MET A 295 7.25 36.48 14.52
N LEU A 296 8.27 37.33 14.35
CA LEU A 296 9.08 37.84 15.46
C LEU A 296 8.30 38.72 16.45
N HIS A 297 7.16 39.30 16.04
CA HIS A 297 6.28 40.07 16.92
C HIS A 297 5.36 39.19 17.77
N TRP A 298 5.37 37.87 17.55
CA TRP A 298 4.47 36.91 18.18
C TRP A 298 5.20 36.00 19.16
N THR A 299 5.96 36.59 20.07
CA THR A 299 6.66 35.87 21.14
C THR A 299 6.10 36.18 22.53
N ASP A 300 6.35 35.30 23.49
CA ASP A 300 6.22 35.63 24.91
C ASP A 300 7.38 36.52 25.40
N ASP A 301 7.34 36.87 26.68
CA ASP A 301 8.35 37.68 27.37
C ASP A 301 9.74 37.02 27.43
N ARG A 302 9.82 35.70 27.16
CA ARG A 302 11.04 34.91 27.12
C ARG A 302 11.54 34.67 25.70
N GLY A 303 10.83 35.18 24.68
CA GLY A 303 11.19 35.04 23.27
C GLY A 303 10.78 33.71 22.65
N LEU A 304 9.81 32.99 23.23
CA LEU A 304 9.24 31.78 22.66
C LEU A 304 8.07 32.13 21.75
N LEU A 305 7.99 31.53 20.56
CA LEU A 305 6.94 31.86 19.59
C LEU A 305 5.59 31.28 20.00
N PHE A 306 4.57 32.12 19.90
CA PHE A 306 3.19 31.67 19.92
C PHE A 306 2.88 30.86 18.66
N MET A 307 1.94 29.93 18.78
CA MET A 307 1.52 29.10 17.66
C MET A 307 0.41 29.74 16.80
N TYR A 308 -0.39 30.65 17.36
CA TYR A 308 -1.53 31.27 16.65
C TYR A 308 -1.27 32.75 16.39
N HIS A 309 -1.73 33.24 15.24
CA HIS A 309 -1.87 34.67 14.94
C HIS A 309 -3.13 35.26 15.60
N ASP A 310 -3.27 35.02 16.91
CA ASP A 310 -4.40 35.49 17.72
C ASP A 310 -3.94 35.81 19.15
N LYS A 311 -3.95 37.11 19.51
CA LYS A 311 -3.45 37.60 20.81
C LYS A 311 -4.27 37.11 21.99
N THR A 312 -5.50 36.63 21.76
CA THR A 312 -6.35 36.04 22.79
C THR A 312 -6.01 34.57 23.06
N ARG A 313 -5.30 33.91 22.13
CA ARG A 313 -4.89 32.50 22.20
C ARG A 313 -3.38 32.36 22.31
N ARG A 314 -2.81 32.89 23.39
CA ARG A 314 -1.37 32.77 23.71
C ARG A 314 -1.01 31.33 24.10
N ARG A 315 -0.59 30.54 23.11
CA ARG A 315 -0.21 29.13 23.25
C ARG A 315 1.16 28.94 22.62
N ILE A 316 1.99 28.15 23.28
CA ILE A 316 3.35 27.82 22.85
C ILE A 316 3.42 26.29 22.82
N ASP A 317 4.07 25.75 21.81
CA ASP A 317 4.27 24.32 21.63
C ASP A 317 5.67 24.07 21.04
N PRO A 318 6.44 23.10 21.57
CA PRO A 318 7.82 22.90 21.13
C PRO A 318 7.88 22.29 19.71
N TYR A 319 6.87 21.55 19.26
CA TYR A 319 6.82 20.98 17.91
C TYR A 319 6.62 22.09 16.87
N VAL A 320 5.70 23.02 17.17
CA VAL A 320 5.46 24.22 16.35
C VAL A 320 6.72 25.08 16.26
N ASN A 321 7.40 25.30 17.39
CA ASN A 321 8.63 26.09 17.41
C ASN A 321 9.74 25.43 16.57
N ILE A 322 9.83 24.10 16.50
CA ILE A 322 10.78 23.43 15.59
C ILE A 322 10.46 23.76 14.13
N ASN A 323 9.20 23.71 13.71
CA ASN A 323 8.84 24.00 12.32
C ASN A 323 9.12 25.46 11.94
N ILE A 324 8.88 26.41 12.85
CA ILE A 324 9.29 27.80 12.67
C ILE A 324 10.81 27.93 12.59
N LEU A 325 11.56 27.24 13.47
CA LEU A 325 13.02 27.24 13.42
C LEU A 325 13.53 26.67 12.09
N VAL A 326 12.94 25.60 11.55
CA VAL A 326 13.30 25.04 10.23
C VAL A 326 13.20 26.13 9.17
N LEU A 327 12.10 26.88 9.11
CA LEU A 327 11.94 28.00 8.19
C LEU A 327 13.09 29.02 8.38
N PHE A 328 13.30 29.49 9.60
CA PHE A 328 14.32 30.51 9.90
C PHE A 328 15.74 30.05 9.57
N PHE A 329 16.09 28.80 9.88
CA PHE A 329 17.41 28.25 9.60
C PHE A 329 17.65 28.07 8.09
N ARG A 330 16.66 27.62 7.32
CA ARG A 330 16.77 27.55 5.85
C ARG A 330 17.03 28.89 5.20
N HIS A 331 16.57 29.98 5.82
CA HIS A 331 16.80 31.36 5.37
C HIS A 331 17.94 32.09 6.10
N ARG A 332 18.80 31.38 6.85
CA ARG A 332 19.95 31.94 7.59
C ARG A 332 19.58 32.99 8.66
N ARG A 333 18.37 32.90 9.19
CA ARG A 333 17.79 33.77 10.22
C ARG A 333 17.62 33.07 11.57
N GLY A 334 18.06 31.82 11.71
CA GLY A 334 17.88 30.99 12.91
C GLY A 334 18.32 31.65 14.23
N ARG A 335 19.36 32.50 14.20
CA ARG A 335 19.87 33.22 15.38
C ARG A 335 18.90 34.23 15.98
N GLU A 336 17.95 34.73 15.19
CA GLU A 336 16.90 35.64 15.69
C GLU A 336 15.95 34.94 16.67
N LEU A 337 15.95 33.60 16.66
CA LEU A 337 15.12 32.75 17.51
C LEU A 337 15.96 31.92 18.50
N ALA A 338 17.09 32.46 18.97
CA ALA A 338 18.00 31.74 19.86
C ALA A 338 17.32 31.15 21.11
N ARG A 339 16.35 31.85 21.70
CA ARG A 339 15.60 31.36 22.87
C ARG A 339 14.69 30.18 22.56
N ALA A 340 14.00 30.21 21.42
CA ALA A 340 13.21 29.07 20.96
C ALA A 340 14.11 27.88 20.64
N LEU A 341 15.29 28.13 20.05
CA LEU A 341 16.28 27.09 19.77
C LEU A 341 16.78 26.41 21.05
N ASP A 342 17.18 27.20 22.04
CA ASP A 342 17.65 26.68 23.34
C ASP A 342 16.58 25.81 23.98
N TRP A 343 15.32 26.24 23.93
CA TRP A 343 14.20 25.52 24.52
C TRP A 343 13.91 24.19 23.82
N VAL A 344 13.92 24.12 22.48
CA VAL A 344 13.70 22.84 21.79
C VAL A 344 14.87 21.87 22.02
N ILE A 345 16.10 22.35 22.15
CA ILE A 345 17.23 21.50 22.52
C ILE A 345 17.09 20.98 23.97
N GLU A 346 16.62 21.82 24.90
CA GLU A 346 16.34 21.39 26.28
C GLU A 346 15.23 20.34 26.34
N VAL A 347 14.15 20.50 25.57
CA VAL A 347 13.06 19.51 25.46
C VAL A 347 13.59 18.18 24.92
N LEU A 348 14.49 18.20 23.93
CA LEU A 348 15.15 17.01 23.41
C LEU A 348 16.03 16.32 24.48
N ASP A 349 16.86 17.09 25.18
CA ASP A 349 17.78 16.58 26.19
C ASP A 349 17.03 15.94 27.37
N GLN A 350 16.03 16.65 27.88
CA GLN A 350 15.23 16.25 29.05
C GLN A 350 14.09 15.28 28.70
N ARG A 351 13.98 14.83 27.44
CA ARG A 351 12.91 13.92 26.97
C ARG A 351 11.50 14.48 27.21
N GLY A 352 11.35 15.80 27.17
CA GLY A 352 10.07 16.48 27.40
C GLY A 352 8.99 16.14 26.37
N TYR A 353 9.39 15.54 25.23
CA TYR A 353 8.50 15.17 24.13
C TYR A 353 7.88 13.76 24.25
N MET A 354 8.26 12.96 25.25
CA MET A 354 7.94 11.51 25.30
C MET A 354 6.46 11.14 25.24
N ASN A 355 5.56 12.04 25.63
CA ASN A 355 4.11 11.82 25.65
C ASN A 355 3.36 12.65 24.59
N GLY A 356 4.07 13.11 23.56
CA GLY A 356 3.54 14.10 22.63
C GLY A 356 3.49 15.50 23.27
N SER A 357 2.64 16.35 22.71
CA SER A 357 2.32 17.67 23.27
C SER A 357 0.81 17.81 23.52
N ARG A 358 0.34 19.04 23.73
CA ARG A 358 -1.10 19.32 23.73
C ARG A 358 -1.75 19.02 22.37
N TYR A 359 -0.98 19.16 21.28
CA TYR A 359 -1.48 19.09 19.91
C TYR A 359 -0.93 17.91 19.12
N TYR A 360 0.29 17.47 19.40
CA TYR A 360 0.92 16.32 18.77
C TYR A 360 0.81 15.08 19.65
N THR A 361 0.64 13.92 19.05
CA THR A 361 0.36 12.66 19.77
C THR A 361 1.61 11.86 20.10
N SER A 362 2.68 12.02 19.32
CA SER A 362 3.78 11.06 19.27
C SER A 362 5.15 11.70 19.50
N PRO A 363 6.03 11.04 20.28
CA PRO A 363 7.43 11.45 20.40
C PRO A 363 8.21 11.32 19.09
N ASP A 364 7.83 10.39 18.21
CA ASP A 364 8.51 10.17 16.93
C ASP A 364 8.27 11.35 15.97
N THR A 365 7.13 12.06 16.10
CA THR A 365 6.90 13.32 15.40
C THR A 365 7.88 14.42 15.82
N TYR A 366 8.19 14.50 17.12
CA TYR A 366 9.17 15.46 17.63
C TYR A 366 10.53 15.23 17.02
N LEU A 367 10.98 13.97 17.05
CA LEU A 367 12.28 13.58 16.49
C LEU A 367 12.31 13.75 14.97
N TYR A 368 11.21 13.50 14.29
CA TYR A 368 11.08 13.78 12.86
C TYR A 368 11.26 15.27 12.56
N PHE A 369 10.58 16.17 13.28
CA PHE A 369 10.76 17.61 13.12
C PHE A 369 12.17 18.08 13.50
N MET A 370 12.74 17.55 14.59
CA MET A 370 14.14 17.82 14.93
C MET A 370 15.10 17.39 13.83
N SER A 371 14.84 16.26 13.15
CA SER A 371 15.63 15.84 12.00
C SER A 371 15.55 16.83 10.83
N ARG A 372 14.40 17.50 10.63
CA ARG A 372 14.23 18.55 9.62
C ARG A 372 15.07 19.78 9.98
N LEU A 373 15.07 20.17 11.26
CA LEU A 373 15.88 21.29 11.75
C LEU A 373 17.38 21.00 11.59
N LEU A 374 17.82 19.80 11.99
CA LEU A 374 19.21 19.37 11.87
C LEU A 374 19.66 19.12 10.43
N ALA A 375 18.74 18.99 9.47
CA ALA A 375 19.08 18.94 8.05
C ALA A 375 19.30 20.33 7.44
N CYS A 376 19.05 21.42 8.16
CA CYS A 376 19.26 22.78 7.65
C CYS A 376 20.76 23.05 7.50
N PRO A 377 21.21 23.53 6.33
CA PRO A 377 22.63 23.82 6.11
C PRO A 377 23.05 25.08 6.88
N PHE A 378 24.35 25.17 7.23
CA PHE A 378 25.03 26.39 7.69
C PHE A 378 24.90 26.83 9.16
N ASP A 379 24.77 25.90 10.12
CA ASP A 379 24.98 26.24 11.54
C ASP A 379 25.72 25.12 12.30
N GLU A 380 27.06 25.20 12.34
CA GLU A 380 27.91 24.26 13.08
C GLU A 380 27.57 24.25 14.59
N SER A 381 27.18 25.39 15.16
CA SER A 381 26.80 25.50 16.57
C SER A 381 25.51 24.71 16.87
N LEU A 382 24.53 24.74 15.97
CA LEU A 382 23.34 23.87 16.09
C LEU A 382 23.73 22.39 16.07
N GLN A 383 24.57 21.99 15.11
CA GLN A 383 25.01 20.60 14.98
C GLN A 383 25.75 20.13 16.23
N ASP A 384 26.75 20.89 16.69
CA ASP A 384 27.57 20.54 17.85
C ASP A 384 26.75 20.40 19.13
N ARG A 385 25.77 21.29 19.32
CA ARG A 385 24.93 21.31 20.53
C ARG A 385 23.88 20.20 20.56
N ALA A 386 23.24 19.91 19.42
CA ALA A 386 22.04 19.09 19.39
C ALA A 386 22.25 17.69 18.80
N MET A 387 23.18 17.51 17.85
CA MET A 387 23.34 16.23 17.14
C MET A 387 23.71 15.05 18.06
N PRO A 388 24.66 15.16 19.01
CA PRO A 388 24.99 14.04 19.89
C PRO A 388 23.78 13.58 20.73
N ILE A 389 23.04 14.55 21.29
CA ILE A 389 21.82 14.32 22.08
C ILE A 389 20.75 13.66 21.19
N PHE A 390 20.57 14.19 19.98
CA PHE A 390 19.58 13.71 19.01
C PHE A 390 19.82 12.25 18.61
N VAL A 391 21.06 11.88 18.32
CA VAL A 391 21.42 10.49 17.96
C VAL A 391 21.07 9.53 19.11
N ASP A 392 21.38 9.89 20.35
CA ASP A 392 21.03 9.06 21.52
C ASP A 392 19.51 8.95 21.69
N ARG A 393 18.78 10.06 21.55
CA ARG A 393 17.32 10.08 21.63
C ARG A 393 16.65 9.23 20.55
N VAL A 394 17.20 9.20 19.34
CA VAL A 394 16.70 8.34 18.24
C VAL A 394 16.97 6.87 18.54
N LYS A 395 18.18 6.52 18.98
CA LYS A 395 18.53 5.14 19.35
C LYS A 395 17.65 4.56 20.46
N GLU A 396 17.25 5.38 21.42
CA GLU A 396 16.31 4.99 22.49
C GLU A 396 14.92 4.60 21.96
N ARG A 397 14.54 5.08 20.77
CA ARG A 397 13.24 4.80 20.16
C ARG A 397 13.25 3.58 19.25
N VAL A 398 14.40 3.16 18.70
CA VAL A 398 14.49 2.01 17.79
C VAL A 398 13.88 0.75 18.43
N GLY A 399 12.96 0.11 17.72
CA GLY A 399 12.29 -1.11 18.16
C GLY A 399 11.10 -0.90 19.10
N VAL A 400 10.89 0.31 19.64
CA VAL A 400 9.77 0.62 20.54
C VAL A 400 8.44 0.54 19.78
N PRO A 401 7.34 0.00 20.35
CA PRO A 401 6.04 -0.01 19.70
C PRO A 401 5.59 1.39 19.25
N GLY A 402 4.95 1.46 18.09
CA GLY A 402 4.41 2.68 17.49
C GLY A 402 3.44 2.34 16.35
N GLU A 403 2.60 3.30 16.01
CA GLU A 403 1.71 3.21 14.85
C GLU A 403 2.51 3.32 13.55
N PRO A 404 1.96 2.94 12.38
CA PRO A 404 2.73 2.99 11.14
C PRO A 404 3.35 4.36 10.80
N ILE A 405 2.71 5.47 11.19
CA ILE A 405 3.27 6.81 11.01
C ILE A 405 4.51 7.04 11.88
N ASP A 406 4.52 6.51 13.10
CA ASP A 406 5.65 6.60 14.03
C ASP A 406 6.84 5.80 13.51
N LEU A 407 6.56 4.57 13.05
CA LEU A 407 7.57 3.69 12.45
C LEU A 407 8.17 4.32 11.19
N ALA A 408 7.34 4.89 10.31
CA ALA A 408 7.80 5.55 9.10
C ALA A 408 8.71 6.76 9.42
N MET A 409 8.26 7.64 10.32
CA MET A 409 9.05 8.79 10.78
C MET A 409 10.40 8.36 11.38
N ARG A 410 10.39 7.34 12.23
CA ARG A 410 11.59 6.82 12.89
C ARG A 410 12.57 6.20 11.89
N VAL A 411 12.09 5.37 10.97
CA VAL A 411 12.93 4.77 9.91
C VAL A 411 13.55 5.86 9.04
N ILE A 412 12.80 6.90 8.67
CA ILE A 412 13.35 8.05 7.92
C ILE A 412 14.48 8.72 8.70
N VAL A 413 14.28 8.99 10.00
CA VAL A 413 15.28 9.62 10.85
C VAL A 413 16.53 8.75 10.99
N CYS A 414 16.35 7.44 11.27
CA CYS A 414 17.42 6.46 11.32
C CYS A 414 18.23 6.43 10.01
N CYS A 415 17.56 6.40 8.86
CA CYS A 415 18.21 6.45 7.56
C CYS A 415 19.06 7.73 7.38
N ARG A 416 18.54 8.90 7.78
CA ARG A 416 19.29 10.17 7.70
C ARG A 416 20.54 10.18 8.59
N LEU A 417 20.50 9.46 9.70
CA LEU A 417 21.62 9.33 10.65
C LEU A 417 22.57 8.17 10.34
N GLY A 418 22.30 7.36 9.31
CA GLY A 418 23.08 6.14 9.03
C GLY A 418 22.89 5.03 10.07
N ILE A 419 21.78 5.04 10.81
CA ILE A 419 21.42 4.00 11.78
C ILE A 419 20.60 2.93 11.06
N ASN A 420 21.02 1.66 11.14
CA ASN A 420 20.26 0.55 10.56
C ASN A 420 19.08 0.16 11.47
N ASP A 421 17.86 0.47 11.04
CA ASP A 421 16.61 0.15 11.75
C ASP A 421 15.77 -0.88 10.98
N GLU A 422 16.32 -2.09 10.84
CA GLU A 422 15.61 -3.20 10.19
C GLU A 422 14.35 -3.63 10.95
N VAL A 423 14.35 -3.46 12.27
CA VAL A 423 13.25 -3.92 13.13
C VAL A 423 11.99 -3.13 12.81
N ASP A 424 12.08 -1.81 12.80
CA ASP A 424 10.90 -0.98 12.55
C ASP A 424 10.56 -0.92 11.06
N LEU A 425 11.54 -1.05 10.15
CA LEU A 425 11.26 -1.21 8.72
C LEU A 425 10.44 -2.48 8.42
N LYS A 426 10.79 -3.63 9.01
CA LYS A 426 10.03 -4.88 8.82
C LYS A 426 8.61 -4.77 9.35
N LYS A 427 8.42 -4.16 10.53
CA LYS A 427 7.09 -3.90 11.09
C LYS A 427 6.28 -2.95 10.19
N LEU A 428 6.91 -1.89 9.68
CA LEU A 428 6.27 -0.94 8.78
C LEU A 428 5.77 -1.63 7.51
N ILE A 429 6.63 -2.40 6.83
CA ILE A 429 6.24 -3.13 5.61
C ILE A 429 5.11 -4.12 5.91
N ALA A 430 5.20 -4.85 7.03
CA ALA A 430 4.16 -5.81 7.43
C ALA A 430 2.82 -5.17 7.80
N ALA A 431 2.80 -3.86 8.12
CA ALA A 431 1.59 -3.12 8.45
C ALA A 431 0.86 -2.53 7.22
N GLN A 432 1.37 -2.78 6.00
CA GLN A 432 0.69 -2.34 4.78
C GLN A 432 -0.66 -3.02 4.63
N LEU A 433 -1.68 -2.26 4.27
CA LEU A 433 -3.03 -2.76 4.01
C LEU A 433 -3.15 -3.23 2.55
N CYS A 434 -4.17 -4.05 2.29
CA CYS A 434 -4.40 -4.72 1.02
C CYS A 434 -4.56 -3.80 -0.20
N ASP A 435 -5.07 -2.59 0.00
CA ASP A 435 -5.21 -1.58 -1.04
C ASP A 435 -3.88 -0.91 -1.40
N GLY A 436 -2.83 -1.16 -0.62
CA GLY A 436 -1.48 -0.63 -0.75
C GLY A 436 -1.18 0.56 0.18
N GLY A 437 -2.17 1.10 0.88
CA GLY A 437 -1.97 2.16 1.87
C GLY A 437 -1.62 1.64 3.26
N TRP A 438 -1.36 2.53 4.20
CA TRP A 438 -1.26 2.22 5.64
C TRP A 438 -2.49 2.74 6.38
N SER A 439 -2.69 2.37 7.65
CA SER A 439 -3.78 2.92 8.47
C SER A 439 -3.62 4.41 8.77
N GLU A 440 -4.67 5.03 9.29
CA GLU A 440 -4.68 6.42 9.73
C GLU A 440 -3.57 6.68 10.76
N GLY A 441 -2.64 7.59 10.41
CA GLY A 441 -1.61 8.05 11.33
C GLY A 441 -2.14 9.23 12.14
N TRP A 442 -2.44 9.01 13.42
CA TRP A 442 -3.01 10.01 14.33
C TRP A 442 -1.99 11.09 14.72
N LEU A 443 -1.66 11.99 13.80
CA LEU A 443 -0.58 12.97 13.99
C LEU A 443 -0.93 14.05 15.03
N TYR A 444 -2.18 14.51 15.03
CA TYR A 444 -2.63 15.60 15.91
C TYR A 444 -3.79 15.20 16.82
N LYS A 445 -4.05 16.04 17.81
CA LYS A 445 -5.25 16.02 18.66
C LYS A 445 -5.71 17.43 19.03
N TYR A 446 -7.02 17.61 19.19
CA TYR A 446 -7.55 18.85 19.74
C TYR A 446 -7.20 18.96 21.23
N GLY A 447 -6.59 20.08 21.63
CA GLY A 447 -6.04 20.22 22.98
C GLY A 447 -7.07 20.22 24.13
N ILE A 448 -8.37 20.43 23.87
CA ILE A 448 -9.42 20.37 24.91
C ILE A 448 -10.11 19.01 24.90
N SER A 449 -10.65 18.59 23.75
CA SER A 449 -11.45 17.37 23.64
C SER A 449 -10.62 16.10 23.54
N GLY A 450 -9.34 16.20 23.15
CA GLY A 450 -8.47 15.05 22.90
C GLY A 450 -8.78 14.30 21.60
N VAL A 451 -9.82 14.70 20.85
CA VAL A 451 -10.19 14.14 19.54
C VAL A 451 -8.97 14.16 18.63
N LYS A 452 -8.57 12.99 18.14
CA LYS A 452 -7.41 12.84 17.26
C LYS A 452 -7.77 13.17 15.82
N ILE A 453 -6.81 13.65 15.07
CA ILE A 453 -6.87 13.87 13.63
C ILE A 453 -5.76 13.03 13.01
N GLY A 454 -6.14 12.11 12.11
CA GLY A 454 -5.23 11.24 11.41
C GLY A 454 -5.33 11.40 9.90
N ASN A 455 -4.24 11.13 9.19
CA ASN A 455 -4.22 11.20 7.74
C ASN A 455 -3.58 9.94 7.14
N ARG A 456 -4.39 9.18 6.41
CA ARG A 456 -3.98 7.92 5.78
C ARG A 456 -3.01 8.13 4.61
N GLY A 457 -3.23 9.19 3.83
CA GLY A 457 -2.34 9.63 2.76
C GLY A 457 -0.95 9.98 3.24
N LEU A 458 -0.85 10.73 4.35
CA LEU A 458 0.41 11.13 4.98
C LEU A 458 1.17 9.93 5.53
N THR A 459 0.51 9.03 6.25
CA THR A 459 1.15 7.78 6.71
C THR A 459 1.73 7.01 5.53
N THR A 460 0.96 6.89 4.44
CA THR A 460 1.41 6.18 3.24
C THR A 460 2.58 6.88 2.56
N ALA A 461 2.54 8.21 2.44
CA ALA A 461 3.63 9.01 1.87
C ALA A 461 4.94 8.88 2.66
N LEU A 462 4.85 8.95 4.00
CA LEU A 462 6.00 8.73 4.88
C LEU A 462 6.52 7.29 4.77
N ALA A 463 5.64 6.29 4.70
CA ALA A 463 6.05 4.90 4.52
C ALA A 463 6.79 4.68 3.19
N VAL A 464 6.31 5.26 2.09
CA VAL A 464 7.00 5.25 0.80
C VAL A 464 8.41 5.82 0.92
N HIS A 465 8.55 7.00 1.53
CA HIS A 465 9.85 7.63 1.69
C HIS A 465 10.79 6.82 2.59
N ALA A 466 10.29 6.28 3.69
CA ALA A 466 11.05 5.40 4.58
C ALA A 466 11.62 4.18 3.83
N ILE A 467 10.78 3.47 3.09
CA ILE A 467 11.16 2.26 2.34
C ILE A 467 12.16 2.63 1.22
N GLN A 468 11.97 3.77 0.53
CA GLN A 468 12.89 4.25 -0.50
C GLN A 468 14.27 4.59 0.06
N LEU A 469 14.34 5.29 1.20
CA LEU A 469 15.61 5.63 1.85
C LEU A 469 16.34 4.38 2.31
N ALA A 470 15.65 3.46 2.99
CA ALA A 470 16.24 2.21 3.45
C ALA A 470 16.77 1.36 2.30
N SER A 471 16.04 1.29 1.17
CA SER A 471 16.47 0.56 -0.03
C SER A 471 17.77 1.13 -0.63
N LYS A 472 17.96 2.46 -0.58
CA LYS A 472 19.20 3.10 -1.07
C LYS A 472 20.40 2.78 -0.18
N GLN A 473 20.21 2.65 1.14
CA GLN A 473 21.29 2.27 2.06
C GLN A 473 21.77 0.83 1.85
N ILE A 474 20.86 -0.09 1.54
CA ILE A 474 21.21 -1.50 1.27
C ILE A 474 22.07 -1.64 0.01
N ILE A 475 21.83 -0.82 -1.02
CA ILE A 475 22.52 -0.89 -2.32
C ILE A 475 23.88 -0.18 -2.28
N SER A 476 24.11 0.70 -1.31
CA SER A 476 25.36 1.43 -1.14
C SER A 476 26.06 1.04 0.17
N PRO A 477 26.48 -0.24 0.35
CA PRO A 477 27.33 -0.60 1.45
C PRO A 477 28.68 0.10 1.25
N LEU A 478 29.07 0.92 2.23
CA LEU A 478 30.43 1.44 2.37
C LEU A 478 31.45 0.31 2.42
#